data_AF-A0A653DUQ2-F1
#
_entry.id   AF-A0A653DUQ2-F1
#
_cell.length_a   1.000
_cell.length_b   1.000
_cell.length_c   1.000
_cell.angle_alpha   90.00
_cell.angle_beta   90.00
_cell.angle_gamma   90.00
#
_symmetry.space_group_name_H-M   'P 1'
#
loop_
_entity.id
_entity.type
_entity.pdbx_description
1 polymer ?
#
loop_
_entity_poly.entity_id
_entity_poly.type
_entity_poly.pdbx_seq_one_letter_code
_entity_poly.pdbx_strand_id
1 'polypeptide(L)'
;TAKLRLLYIPNSWIFNLGLKFASNFAVATADFNFYNSFLDGTVIFRILKRTAEFQLNTTENLPLYQSKPLPLPKRSALFLEQSMREQQTALDIHQCFQQDLIKFRLNAARELMKSELSGSNATNLKEKIKISAQVLGIGPKFEVIFNLDNMEETKPMYGLKMVLHVNPKYYVCSSNLISIPLIPPGSSHKVKLYVEDKLADPGNNLNIPSVIRVFIIRETTSEPVLAALINMPPMEPIFTDSAQV
;
A
#
# COMPACT_ATOMS: atom_id res chain seq x y z
N THR A 1 -19.68 -27.24 14.13
CA THR A 1 -20.69 -26.33 14.73
C THR A 1 -22.06 -27.01 14.67
N ALA A 2 -22.40 -27.80 15.69
CA ALA A 2 -23.64 -28.57 15.74
C ALA A 2 -24.79 -27.67 16.23
N LYS A 3 -25.82 -27.49 15.39
CA LYS A 3 -27.00 -26.69 15.70
C LYS A 3 -27.98 -27.57 16.49
N LEU A 4 -27.91 -27.51 17.82
CA LEU A 4 -28.86 -28.19 18.71
C LEU A 4 -30.24 -27.55 18.55
N ARG A 5 -31.18 -28.28 17.95
CA ARG A 5 -32.58 -27.87 17.82
C ARG A 5 -33.41 -28.75 18.75
N LEU A 6 -33.67 -28.27 19.96
CA LEU A 6 -34.60 -28.90 20.89
C LEU A 6 -36.03 -28.73 20.36
N LEU A 7 -36.62 -29.81 19.87
CA LEU A 7 -38.04 -29.86 19.50
C LEU A 7 -38.82 -30.56 20.61
N TYR A 8 -39.63 -29.79 21.32
CA TYR A 8 -40.63 -30.31 22.25
C TYR A 8 -41.93 -30.51 21.46
N ILE A 9 -42.36 -31.77 21.29
CA ILE A 9 -43.65 -32.08 20.65
C ILE A 9 -44.61 -32.54 21.75
N PRO A 10 -45.68 -31.77 22.04
CA PRO A 10 -46.70 -32.21 23.00
C PRO A 10 -47.50 -33.40 22.45
N ASN A 11 -47.90 -34.31 23.34
CA ASN A 11 -48.54 -35.60 23.03
C ASN A 11 -49.83 -35.51 22.18
N SER A 12 -50.41 -34.33 21.99
CA SER A 12 -51.63 -34.12 21.21
C SER A 12 -51.44 -34.11 19.68
N TRP A 13 -50.21 -34.04 19.16
CA TRP A 13 -49.94 -33.94 17.71
C TRP A 13 -49.53 -35.25 17.02
N ILE A 14 -49.41 -36.35 17.77
CA ILE A 14 -48.94 -37.66 17.24
C ILE A 14 -50.05 -38.41 16.47
N PHE A 15 -51.32 -37.99 16.58
CA PHE A 15 -52.45 -38.76 16.04
C PHE A 15 -52.80 -38.52 14.56
N ASN A 16 -52.09 -37.66 13.80
CA ASN A 16 -52.52 -37.31 12.43
C ASN A 16 -51.45 -37.38 11.32
N LEU A 17 -50.35 -38.11 11.53
CA LEU A 17 -49.49 -38.53 10.42
C LEU A 17 -49.56 -40.04 10.27
N GLY A 18 -50.51 -40.49 9.45
CA GLY A 18 -50.67 -41.87 9.06
C GLY A 18 -49.46 -42.37 8.26
N LEU A 19 -48.50 -42.99 8.95
CA LEU A 19 -47.52 -43.89 8.35
C LEU A 19 -47.64 -45.23 9.07
N LYS A 20 -48.44 -46.13 8.47
CA LYS A 20 -48.48 -47.54 8.83
C LYS A 20 -47.12 -48.16 8.50
N PHE A 21 -46.29 -48.39 9.51
CA PHE A 21 -45.28 -49.45 9.46
C PHE A 21 -45.67 -50.52 10.46
N ALA A 22 -45.80 -51.75 9.95
CA ALA A 22 -46.12 -52.93 10.72
C ALA A 22 -44.92 -53.41 11.55
N SER A 23 -45.24 -54.13 12.62
CA SER A 23 -44.41 -54.95 13.51
C SER A 23 -43.89 -54.30 14.80
N ASN A 24 -44.57 -54.67 15.90
CA ASN A 24 -44.12 -54.78 17.30
C ASN A 24 -43.16 -53.70 17.83
N PHE A 25 -43.70 -52.57 18.27
CA PHE A 25 -43.02 -51.68 19.21
C PHE A 25 -43.98 -51.32 20.35
N ALA A 26 -43.63 -51.74 21.57
CA ALA A 26 -44.33 -51.34 22.78
C ALA A 26 -44.10 -49.83 23.01
N VAL A 27 -45.17 -49.05 22.97
CA VAL A 27 -45.13 -47.62 23.26
C VAL A 27 -45.05 -47.45 24.78
N ALA A 28 -43.85 -47.26 25.31
CA ALA A 28 -43.64 -46.86 26.69
C ALA A 28 -43.77 -45.33 26.79
N THR A 29 -44.86 -44.85 27.40
CA THR A 29 -45.08 -43.43 27.72
C THR A 29 -44.20 -43.04 28.91
N ALA A 30 -43.08 -42.36 28.63
CA ALA A 30 -42.25 -41.71 29.64
C ALA A 30 -42.22 -40.20 29.37
N ASP A 31 -42.48 -39.39 30.39
CA ASP A 31 -42.78 -37.96 30.25
C ASP A 31 -41.55 -37.08 29.91
N PHE A 32 -40.32 -37.59 30.05
CA PHE A 32 -39.08 -36.84 29.81
C PHE A 32 -38.03 -37.66 29.05
N ASN A 33 -38.13 -37.65 27.71
CA ASN A 33 -37.20 -38.32 26.80
C ASN A 33 -36.43 -37.30 25.96
N PHE A 34 -35.10 -37.46 25.88
CA PHE A 34 -34.26 -36.69 24.97
C PHE A 34 -33.71 -37.58 23.86
N TYR A 35 -33.79 -37.07 22.64
CA TYR A 35 -33.34 -37.74 21.43
C TYR A 35 -32.25 -36.90 20.79
N ASN A 36 -31.07 -37.46 20.58
CA ASN A 36 -30.00 -36.82 19.83
C ASN A 36 -29.72 -37.63 18.58
N SER A 37 -29.92 -37.02 17.40
CA SER A 37 -29.47 -37.56 16.13
C SER A 37 -28.11 -36.97 15.78
N PHE A 38 -27.11 -37.83 15.64
CA PHE A 38 -25.80 -37.43 15.16
C PHE A 38 -25.82 -37.39 13.63
N LEU A 39 -24.93 -36.59 13.03
CA LEU A 39 -24.83 -36.44 11.56
C LEU A 39 -24.61 -37.78 10.84
N ASP A 40 -24.10 -38.78 11.55
CA ASP A 40 -23.82 -40.13 11.07
C ASP A 40 -25.04 -41.08 11.20
N GLY A 41 -26.26 -40.54 11.28
CA GLY A 41 -27.51 -41.31 11.32
C GLY A 41 -27.80 -42.05 12.63
N THR A 42 -26.84 -42.11 13.56
CA THR A 42 -27.03 -42.72 14.88
C THR A 42 -27.96 -41.87 15.75
N VAL A 43 -28.97 -42.50 16.35
CA VAL A 43 -29.89 -41.86 17.31
C VAL A 43 -29.65 -42.40 18.71
N ILE A 44 -29.34 -41.50 19.65
CA ILE A 44 -29.17 -41.84 21.06
C ILE A 44 -30.37 -41.35 21.85
N PHE A 45 -30.97 -42.29 22.60
CA PHE A 45 -32.10 -42.08 23.48
C PHE A 45 -31.59 -41.96 24.92
N ARG A 46 -31.90 -40.86 25.61
CA ARG A 46 -31.58 -40.68 27.04
C ARG A 46 -32.85 -40.34 27.81
N ILE A 47 -33.18 -41.18 28.79
CA ILE A 47 -34.31 -40.99 29.69
C ILE A 47 -33.76 -40.47 31.02
N LEU A 48 -34.30 -39.35 31.49
CA LEU A 48 -33.90 -38.76 32.77
C LEU A 48 -34.78 -39.27 33.90
N LYS A 49 -34.20 -39.34 35.10
CA LYS A 49 -34.95 -39.64 36.32
C LYS A 49 -35.90 -38.47 36.63
N ARG A 50 -37.11 -38.79 37.11
CA ARG A 50 -38.16 -37.80 37.46
C ARG A 50 -37.72 -36.78 38.53
N THR A 51 -36.71 -37.11 39.33
CA THR A 51 -36.20 -36.28 40.43
C THR A 51 -34.88 -35.57 40.08
N ALA A 52 -34.54 -35.42 38.80
CA ALA A 52 -33.32 -34.72 38.40
C ALA A 52 -33.52 -33.20 38.55
N GLU A 53 -32.81 -32.59 39.50
CA GLU A 53 -32.73 -31.14 39.65
C GLU A 53 -31.50 -30.62 38.90
N PHE A 54 -31.70 -29.71 37.94
CA PHE A 54 -30.62 -29.08 37.19
C PHE A 54 -30.12 -27.85 37.93
N GLN A 55 -29.00 -27.99 38.65
CA GLN A 55 -28.35 -26.87 39.34
C GLN A 55 -27.39 -26.14 38.39
N LEU A 56 -27.52 -24.83 38.30
CA LEU A 56 -26.73 -23.96 37.43
C LEU A 56 -25.46 -23.55 38.17
N ASN A 57 -24.48 -24.45 38.25
CA ASN A 57 -23.18 -24.13 38.84
C ASN A 57 -22.38 -23.27 37.85
N THR A 58 -22.65 -21.97 37.86
CA THR A 58 -21.85 -20.98 37.14
C THR A 58 -20.58 -20.73 37.96
N THR A 59 -19.59 -21.60 37.82
CA THR A 59 -18.23 -21.21 38.16
C THR A 59 -17.83 -20.15 37.15
N GLU A 60 -17.75 -18.89 37.59
CA GLU A 60 -17.12 -17.81 36.83
C GLU A 60 -15.66 -18.19 36.58
N ASN A 61 -15.41 -18.91 35.49
CA ASN A 61 -14.07 -19.11 34.98
C ASN A 61 -13.60 -17.77 34.42
N LEU A 62 -13.01 -16.94 35.29
CA LEU A 62 -12.21 -15.81 34.84
C LEU A 62 -11.20 -16.34 33.81
N PRO A 63 -11.09 -15.72 32.63
CA PRO A 63 -10.21 -16.22 31.59
C PRO A 63 -8.77 -16.22 32.11
N LEU A 64 -8.18 -17.42 32.24
CA LEU A 64 -6.83 -17.68 32.77
C LEU A 64 -5.72 -16.84 32.08
N TYR A 65 -6.02 -16.25 30.92
CA TYR A 65 -5.14 -15.42 30.11
C TYR A 65 -4.83 -14.03 30.68
N GLN A 66 -5.56 -13.54 31.69
CA GLN A 66 -5.30 -12.23 32.29
C GLN A 66 -4.17 -12.25 33.34
N SER A 67 -3.59 -13.43 33.61
CA SER A 67 -2.52 -13.62 34.59
C SER A 67 -1.09 -13.48 34.03
N LYS A 68 -0.94 -13.42 32.70
CA LYS A 68 0.38 -13.24 32.07
C LYS A 68 0.66 -11.76 31.87
N PRO A 69 1.69 -11.17 32.53
CA PRO A 69 2.04 -9.77 32.31
C PRO A 69 2.42 -9.56 30.85
N LEU A 70 1.96 -8.44 30.29
CA LEU A 70 2.27 -8.04 28.91
C LEU A 70 3.80 -7.99 28.73
N PRO A 71 4.34 -8.48 27.60
CA PRO A 71 5.77 -8.41 27.33
C PRO A 71 6.15 -6.96 26.97
N LEU A 72 6.22 -6.10 28.00
CA LEU A 72 6.71 -4.74 27.84
C LEU A 72 8.24 -4.74 27.86
N PRO A 73 8.88 -3.94 27.00
CA PRO A 73 10.31 -3.77 27.04
C PRO A 73 10.73 -3.18 28.39
N LYS A 74 11.76 -3.78 29.01
CA LYS A 74 12.31 -3.29 30.27
C LYS A 74 13.09 -2.00 30.03
N ARG A 75 12.95 -1.02 30.93
CA ARG A 75 13.78 0.20 30.91
C ARG A 75 15.22 -0.17 31.24
N SER A 76 16.15 0.23 30.37
CA SER A 76 17.59 0.01 30.58
C SER A 76 18.16 1.02 31.57
N ALA A 77 19.33 0.71 32.14
CA ALA A 77 20.05 1.66 33.00
C ALA A 77 20.38 2.97 32.26
N LEU A 78 20.73 2.90 30.98
CA LEU A 78 20.98 4.07 30.13
C LEU A 78 19.75 4.97 29.99
N PHE A 79 18.55 4.39 29.84
CA PHE A 79 17.31 5.16 29.78
C PHE A 79 17.05 5.93 31.08
N LEU A 80 17.33 5.32 32.23
CA LEU A 80 17.17 5.96 33.53
C LEU A 80 18.19 7.09 33.73
N GLU A 81 19.46 6.87 33.36
CA GLU A 81 20.50 7.89 33.44
C GLU A 81 20.19 9.09 32.53
N GLN A 82 19.76 8.82 31.29
CA GLN A 82 19.33 9.84 30.34
C GLN A 82 18.15 10.64 30.89
N SER A 83 17.15 9.98 31.48
CA SER A 83 15.98 10.65 32.07
C SER A 83 16.39 11.60 33.20
N MET A 84 17.33 11.19 34.06
CA MET A 84 17.85 12.03 35.14
C MET A 84 18.60 13.25 34.59
N ARG A 85 19.40 13.06 33.54
CA ARG A 85 20.13 14.15 32.87
C ARG A 85 19.19 15.15 32.18
N GLU A 86 18.19 14.64 31.46
CA GLU A 86 17.16 15.47 30.81
C GLU A 86 16.33 16.25 31.84
N GLN A 87 16.02 15.65 32.99
CA GLN A 87 15.32 16.33 34.07
C GLN A 87 16.13 17.49 34.65
N GLN A 88 17.44 17.30 34.84
CA GLN A 88 18.33 18.34 35.39
C GLN A 88 18.58 19.50 34.40
N THR A 89 18.53 19.24 33.10
CA THR A 89 18.90 20.22 32.04
C THR A 89 17.75 20.54 31.08
N ALA A 90 16.51 20.34 31.51
CA ALA A 90 15.33 20.42 30.66
C ALA A 90 15.18 21.77 29.93
N LEU A 91 15.49 22.88 30.62
CA LEU A 91 15.36 24.23 30.05
C LEU A 91 16.36 24.47 28.93
N ASP A 92 17.62 24.08 29.11
CA ASP A 92 18.67 24.26 28.11
C ASP A 92 18.40 23.41 26.86
N ILE A 93 17.97 22.15 27.06
CA ILE A 93 17.57 21.26 25.96
C ILE A 93 16.40 21.87 25.18
N HIS A 94 15.39 22.40 25.88
CA HIS A 94 14.25 23.05 25.24
C HIS A 94 14.67 24.28 24.42
N GLN A 95 15.52 25.15 24.97
CA GLN A 95 15.98 26.35 24.29
C GLN A 95 16.81 26.03 23.04
N CYS A 96 17.76 25.10 23.14
CA CYS A 96 18.54 24.60 22.00
C CYS A 96 17.62 24.02 20.92
N PHE A 97 16.65 23.19 21.31
CA PHE A 97 15.68 22.63 20.37
C PHE A 97 14.87 23.71 19.65
N GLN A 98 14.37 24.73 20.36
CA GLN A 98 13.62 25.82 19.72
C GLN A 98 14.48 26.61 18.73
N GLN A 99 15.72 26.93 19.09
CA GLN A 99 16.63 27.64 18.20
C GLN A 99 16.91 26.85 16.93
N ASP A 100 17.17 25.55 17.05
CA ASP A 100 17.47 24.69 15.91
C ASP A 100 16.23 24.42 15.05
N LEU A 101 15.06 24.30 15.67
CA LEU A 101 13.80 24.18 14.96
C LEU A 101 13.52 25.40 14.10
N ILE A 102 13.78 26.62 14.61
CA ILE A 102 13.63 27.85 13.83
C ILE A 102 14.60 27.86 12.64
N LYS A 103 15.88 27.51 12.85
CA LYS A 103 16.86 27.39 11.76
C LYS A 103 16.44 26.36 10.72
N PHE A 104 15.92 25.21 11.17
CA PHE A 104 15.42 24.16 10.29
C PHE A 104 14.25 24.64 9.44
N ARG A 105 13.24 25.29 10.04
CA ARG A 105 12.10 25.88 9.30
C ARG A 105 12.55 26.88 8.25
N LEU A 106 13.49 27.75 8.61
CA LEU A 106 14.04 28.74 7.69
C LEU A 106 14.84 28.07 6.55
N ASN A 107 15.64 27.06 6.84
CA ASN A 107 16.37 26.32 5.82
C ASN A 107 15.42 25.56 4.89
N ALA A 108 14.39 24.91 5.42
CA ALA A 108 13.36 24.24 4.64
C ALA A 108 12.63 25.25 3.72
N ALA A 109 12.23 26.42 4.23
CA ALA A 109 11.61 27.47 3.42
C ALA A 109 12.53 27.97 2.30
N ARG A 110 13.83 28.15 2.57
CA ARG A 110 14.83 28.55 1.56
C ARG A 110 14.98 27.50 0.47
N GLU A 111 15.09 26.22 0.82
CA GLU A 111 15.23 25.14 -0.15
C GLU A 111 13.96 24.95 -0.99
N LEU A 112 12.77 25.12 -0.38
CA LEU A 112 11.50 25.15 -1.12
C LEU A 112 11.48 26.29 -2.16
N MET A 113 11.82 27.52 -1.75
CA MET A 113 11.85 28.66 -2.68
C MET A 113 12.88 28.48 -3.80
N LYS A 114 14.06 27.93 -3.48
CA LYS A 114 15.08 27.58 -4.48
C LYS A 114 14.56 26.52 -5.46
N SER A 115 13.84 25.52 -4.96
CA SER A 115 13.24 24.46 -5.78
C SER A 115 12.17 25.00 -6.72
N GLU A 116 11.34 25.95 -6.25
CA GLU A 116 10.36 26.65 -7.08
C GLU A 116 11.04 27.48 -8.18
N LEU A 117 12.05 28.28 -7.82
CA LEU A 117 12.78 29.14 -8.77
C LEU A 117 13.59 28.33 -9.79
N SER A 118 14.21 27.23 -9.36
CA SER A 118 15.00 26.33 -10.22
C SER A 118 14.09 25.44 -11.09
N GLY A 119 12.79 25.39 -10.80
CA GLY A 119 11.81 24.53 -11.47
C GLY A 119 12.00 23.03 -11.22
N SER A 120 13.09 22.62 -10.56
CA SER A 120 13.52 21.23 -10.40
C SER A 120 12.51 20.35 -9.66
N ASN A 121 11.71 20.95 -8.77
CA ASN A 121 10.50 20.35 -8.25
C ASN A 121 9.45 21.44 -8.21
N ALA A 122 8.95 21.84 -9.38
CA ALA A 122 7.76 22.68 -9.45
C ALA A 122 6.62 21.91 -8.77
N THR A 123 6.45 22.11 -7.47
CA THR A 123 5.23 21.72 -6.78
C THR A 123 4.13 22.49 -7.46
N ASN A 124 3.32 21.73 -8.18
CA ASN A 124 2.11 22.13 -8.87
C ASN A 124 1.15 22.88 -7.91
N LEU A 125 1.42 24.16 -7.64
CA LEU A 125 0.57 24.98 -6.77
C LEU A 125 -0.78 25.29 -7.42
N LYS A 126 -0.87 25.23 -8.76
CA LYS A 126 -2.07 25.61 -9.53
C LYS A 126 -2.85 24.43 -10.10
N GLU A 127 -2.21 23.33 -10.50
CA GLU A 127 -2.88 22.20 -11.17
C GLU A 127 -2.27 20.86 -10.75
N LYS A 128 -3.05 19.94 -10.18
CA LYS A 128 -2.52 18.67 -9.63
C LYS A 128 -2.12 17.68 -10.73
N ILE A 129 -0.92 17.85 -11.27
CA ILE A 129 -0.36 16.99 -12.32
C ILE A 129 0.80 16.18 -11.74
N LYS A 130 0.87 14.89 -12.08
CA LYS A 130 1.99 14.03 -11.71
C LYS A 130 2.66 13.47 -12.95
N ILE A 131 3.98 13.57 -13.02
CA ILE A 131 4.79 12.91 -14.05
C ILE A 131 5.60 11.80 -13.39
N SER A 132 5.65 10.64 -14.04
CA SER A 132 6.61 9.58 -13.73
C SER A 132 7.29 9.14 -15.01
N ALA A 133 8.57 8.79 -14.91
CA ALA A 133 9.35 8.31 -16.03
C ALA A 133 9.94 6.94 -15.71
N GLN A 134 9.89 6.05 -16.69
CA GLN A 134 10.52 4.74 -16.64
C GLN A 134 11.50 4.66 -17.81
N VAL A 135 12.75 4.33 -17.53
CA VAL A 135 13.78 4.15 -18.55
C VAL A 135 13.96 2.65 -18.75
N LEU A 136 13.76 2.18 -19.98
CA LEU A 136 13.90 0.79 -20.40
C LEU A 136 15.02 0.67 -21.44
N GLY A 137 15.89 -0.32 -21.27
CA GLY A 137 16.99 -0.59 -22.19
C GLY A 137 18.33 -0.66 -21.47
N ILE A 138 19.22 -1.47 -22.01
CA ILE A 138 20.56 -1.78 -21.45
C ILE A 138 21.68 -1.51 -22.47
N GLY A 139 21.44 -0.62 -23.45
CA GLY A 139 22.38 -0.37 -24.55
C GLY A 139 22.35 1.10 -25.01
N PRO A 140 22.86 1.41 -26.22
CA PRO A 140 22.92 2.79 -26.71
C PRO A 140 21.54 3.39 -26.98
N LYS A 141 20.49 2.57 -27.04
CA LYS A 141 19.13 3.01 -27.29
C LYS A 141 18.26 2.67 -26.09
N PHE A 142 17.71 3.70 -25.47
CA PHE A 142 16.80 3.63 -24.36
C PHE A 142 15.39 4.00 -24.82
N GLU A 143 14.39 3.25 -24.38
CA GLU A 143 12.98 3.63 -24.45
C GLU A 143 12.60 4.31 -23.12
N VAL A 144 12.27 5.60 -23.17
CA VAL A 144 11.79 6.34 -22.01
C VAL A 144 10.27 6.44 -22.10
N ILE A 145 9.59 5.92 -21.09
CA ILE A 145 8.13 5.93 -20.97
C ILE A 145 7.74 6.93 -19.89
N PHE A 146 7.07 8.00 -20.30
CA PHE A 146 6.49 8.99 -19.42
C PHE A 146 5.03 8.63 -19.14
N ASN A 147 4.65 8.52 -17.87
CA ASN A 147 3.24 8.49 -17.47
C ASN A 147 2.88 9.84 -16.86
N LEU A 148 1.89 10.49 -17.48
CA LEU A 148 1.34 11.77 -17.06
C LEU A 148 -0.04 11.53 -16.47
N ASP A 149 -0.19 11.75 -15.17
CA ASP A 149 -1.42 11.50 -14.45
C ASP A 149 -2.11 12.82 -14.10
N ASN A 150 -3.41 12.91 -14.43
CA ASN A 150 -4.27 13.97 -13.94
C ASN A 150 -4.79 13.58 -12.55
N MET A 151 -4.25 14.21 -11.50
CA MET A 151 -4.68 13.98 -10.12
C MET A 151 -5.82 14.92 -9.70
N GLU A 152 -6.33 15.74 -10.62
CA GLU A 152 -7.53 16.53 -10.40
C GLU A 152 -8.78 15.64 -10.59
N GLU A 153 -9.78 15.83 -9.74
CA GLU A 153 -11.02 15.03 -9.76
C GLU A 153 -12.08 15.63 -10.69
N THR A 154 -12.04 16.94 -10.92
CA THR A 154 -13.14 17.68 -11.56
C THR A 154 -12.76 18.32 -12.90
N LYS A 155 -11.49 18.66 -13.11
CA LYS A 155 -11.04 19.44 -14.28
C LYS A 155 -10.21 18.59 -15.25
N PRO A 156 -10.57 18.54 -16.55
CA PRO A 156 -9.70 17.93 -17.56
C PRO A 156 -8.48 18.81 -17.84
N MET A 157 -7.37 18.16 -18.16
CA MET A 157 -6.10 18.79 -18.50
C MET A 157 -5.98 18.90 -20.02
N TYR A 158 -5.71 20.10 -20.56
CA TYR A 158 -5.64 20.34 -22.00
C TYR A 158 -4.63 21.44 -22.36
N GLY A 159 -4.21 21.45 -23.63
CA GLY A 159 -3.30 22.46 -24.18
C GLY A 159 -1.89 22.37 -23.58
N LEU A 160 -1.41 21.15 -23.36
CA LEU A 160 -0.08 20.90 -22.80
C LEU A 160 0.90 20.41 -23.86
N LYS A 161 2.14 20.83 -23.74
CA LYS A 161 3.27 20.35 -24.52
C LYS A 161 4.38 19.89 -23.58
N MET A 162 4.96 18.75 -23.91
CA MET A 162 6.14 18.22 -23.25
C MET A 162 7.37 18.60 -24.07
N VAL A 163 8.33 19.25 -23.42
CA VAL A 163 9.62 19.66 -23.98
C VAL A 163 10.72 18.89 -23.28
N LEU A 164 11.57 18.24 -24.04
CA LEU A 164 12.78 17.60 -23.54
C LEU A 164 13.98 18.48 -23.83
N HIS A 165 14.69 18.85 -22.77
CA HIS A 165 15.93 19.59 -22.84
C HIS A 165 17.09 18.64 -22.53
N VAL A 166 17.85 18.35 -23.57
CA VAL A 166 18.92 17.36 -23.58
C VAL A 166 20.18 18.00 -24.15
N ASN A 167 21.33 17.65 -23.58
CA ASN A 167 22.60 18.07 -24.15
C ASN A 167 22.91 17.20 -25.40
N PRO A 168 22.93 17.78 -26.61
CA PRO A 168 23.05 17.03 -27.86
C PRO A 168 24.42 16.35 -28.05
N LYS A 169 25.39 16.63 -27.18
CA LYS A 169 26.69 15.95 -27.11
C LYS A 169 26.57 14.53 -26.55
N TYR A 170 25.65 14.30 -25.63
CA TYR A 170 25.51 13.02 -24.92
C TYR A 170 24.35 12.20 -25.46
N TYR A 171 23.16 12.81 -25.61
CA TYR A 171 21.96 12.09 -26.02
C TYR A 171 21.27 12.75 -27.20
N VAL A 172 20.62 11.94 -28.03
CA VAL A 172 19.69 12.36 -29.08
C VAL A 172 18.33 11.71 -28.83
N CYS A 173 17.29 12.53 -28.78
CA CYS A 173 15.93 12.04 -28.66
C CYS A 173 15.25 11.98 -30.04
N SER A 174 14.34 11.03 -30.21
CA SER A 174 13.51 10.92 -31.43
C SER A 174 12.61 12.15 -31.65
N SER A 175 12.15 12.77 -30.56
CA SER A 175 11.43 14.04 -30.56
C SER A 175 11.74 14.82 -29.29
N ASN A 176 11.99 16.12 -29.42
CA ASN A 176 12.21 17.02 -28.29
C ASN A 176 10.94 17.78 -27.88
N LEU A 177 9.89 17.77 -28.72
CA LEU A 177 8.64 18.48 -28.49
C LEU A 177 7.47 17.57 -28.82
N ILE A 178 6.63 17.30 -27.83
CA ILE A 178 5.49 16.40 -27.95
C ILE A 178 4.23 17.11 -27.48
N SER A 179 3.19 17.13 -28.31
CA SER A 179 1.87 17.64 -27.93
C SER A 179 1.14 16.57 -27.12
N ILE A 180 0.66 16.95 -25.93
CA ILE A 180 -0.09 16.05 -25.06
C ILE A 180 -1.58 16.21 -25.39
N PRO A 181 -2.33 15.12 -25.62
CA PRO A 181 -3.78 15.19 -25.84
C PRO A 181 -4.52 15.61 -24.56
N LEU A 182 -5.83 15.83 -24.66
CA LEU A 182 -6.67 16.09 -23.49
C LEU A 182 -6.68 14.88 -22.56
N ILE A 183 -6.35 15.07 -21.28
CA ILE A 183 -6.35 14.02 -20.25
C ILE A 183 -7.54 14.25 -19.32
N PRO A 184 -8.51 13.30 -19.28
CA PRO A 184 -9.63 13.38 -18.35
C PRO A 184 -9.20 13.39 -16.87
N PRO A 185 -10.05 13.88 -15.95
CA PRO A 185 -9.84 13.76 -14.51
C PRO A 185 -9.60 12.30 -14.09
N GLY A 186 -8.63 12.06 -13.21
CA GLY A 186 -8.29 10.73 -12.70
C GLY A 186 -7.70 9.75 -13.72
N SER A 187 -7.35 10.21 -14.94
CA SER A 187 -6.78 9.37 -15.99
C SER A 187 -5.26 9.59 -16.15
N SER A 188 -4.60 8.60 -16.73
CA SER A 188 -3.17 8.60 -17.02
C SER A 188 -2.92 8.47 -18.52
N HIS A 189 -2.00 9.28 -19.05
CA HIS A 189 -1.57 9.21 -20.43
C HIS A 189 -0.09 8.81 -20.53
N LYS A 190 0.20 7.85 -21.40
CA LYS A 190 1.57 7.33 -21.60
C LYS A 190 2.17 7.88 -22.88
N VAL A 191 3.36 8.46 -22.75
CA VAL A 191 4.15 8.95 -23.88
C VAL A 191 5.45 8.17 -23.94
N LYS A 192 5.74 7.59 -25.10
CA LYS A 192 6.95 6.80 -25.36
C LYS A 192 7.92 7.59 -26.22
N LEU A 193 9.19 7.55 -25.85
CA LEU A 193 10.27 8.23 -26.55
C LEU A 193 11.48 7.30 -26.67
N TYR A 194 12.20 7.40 -27.79
CA TYR A 194 13.49 6.75 -27.93
C TYR A 194 14.61 7.77 -27.73
N VAL A 195 15.59 7.41 -26.90
CA VAL A 195 16.77 8.19 -26.59
C VAL A 195 18.00 7.38 -26.97
N GLU A 196 18.86 7.93 -27.80
CA GLU A 196 20.11 7.33 -28.24
C GLU A 196 21.30 8.02 -27.59
N ASP A 197 22.23 7.24 -27.04
CA ASP A 197 23.50 7.69 -26.49
C ASP A 197 24.54 7.81 -27.61
N LYS A 198 25.12 9.00 -27.75
CA LYS A 198 26.15 9.30 -28.75
C LYS A 198 27.55 8.92 -28.31
N LEU A 199 27.77 8.75 -27.00
CA LEU A 199 29.08 8.40 -26.46
C LEU A 199 29.33 6.87 -26.49
N ALA A 200 28.46 6.12 -27.15
CA ALA A 200 28.56 4.68 -27.40
C ALA A 200 29.72 4.29 -28.35
N ASP A 201 30.73 5.14 -28.52
CA ASP A 201 31.94 4.78 -29.24
C ASP A 201 32.80 3.85 -28.37
N PRO A 202 33.26 2.69 -28.88
CA PRO A 202 33.92 1.62 -28.10
C PRO A 202 35.29 2.00 -27.48
N GLY A 203 35.75 3.25 -27.65
CA GLY A 203 37.06 3.71 -27.19
C GLY A 203 37.04 4.71 -26.02
N ASN A 204 35.89 5.23 -25.61
CA ASN A 204 35.82 6.32 -24.62
C ASN A 204 35.05 5.89 -23.37
N ASN A 205 35.77 5.33 -22.38
CA ASN A 205 35.21 4.83 -21.12
C ASN A 205 34.72 5.91 -20.13
N LEU A 206 34.42 7.13 -20.60
CA LEU A 206 33.85 8.18 -19.74
C LEU A 206 32.33 8.09 -19.73
N ASN A 207 31.80 7.12 -19.00
CA ASN A 207 30.37 6.99 -18.76
C ASN A 207 29.93 8.08 -17.77
N ILE A 208 29.72 9.30 -18.26
CA ILE A 208 29.25 10.41 -17.43
C ILE A 208 27.73 10.27 -17.32
N PRO A 209 27.17 10.06 -16.11
CA PRO A 209 25.72 10.04 -15.92
C PRO A 209 25.18 11.43 -16.28
N SER A 210 24.50 11.50 -17.43
CA SER A 210 23.93 12.73 -17.94
C SER A 210 22.42 12.74 -17.67
N VAL A 211 21.90 13.94 -17.51
CA VAL A 211 20.57 14.16 -16.97
C VAL A 211 19.69 14.80 -18.02
N ILE A 212 18.52 14.21 -18.23
CA ILE A 212 17.49 14.74 -19.14
C ILE A 212 16.52 15.58 -18.33
N ARG A 213 16.33 16.84 -18.74
CA ARG A 213 15.34 17.74 -18.15
C ARG A 213 14.09 17.70 -19.00
N VAL A 214 12.94 17.51 -18.36
CA VAL A 214 11.64 17.47 -19.03
C VAL A 214 10.77 18.58 -18.46
N PHE A 215 10.20 19.38 -19.33
CA PHE A 215 9.33 20.49 -19.00
C PHE A 215 7.95 20.25 -19.59
N ILE A 216 6.91 20.42 -18.80
CA ILE A 216 5.53 20.47 -19.26
C ILE A 216 5.13 21.94 -19.27
N ILE A 217 4.84 22.45 -20.46
CA ILE A 217 4.42 23.84 -20.67
C ILE A 217 2.99 23.85 -21.18
N ARG A 218 2.27 24.93 -20.90
CA ARG A 218 0.96 25.18 -21.48
C ARG A 218 1.12 26.01 -22.73
N GLU A 219 0.28 25.81 -23.73
CA GLU A 219 0.34 26.62 -24.96
C GLU A 219 0.11 28.12 -24.71
N THR A 220 -0.62 28.45 -23.65
CA THR A 220 -0.97 29.83 -23.29
C THR A 220 0.09 30.54 -22.46
N THR A 221 1.01 29.81 -21.82
CA THR A 221 1.98 30.38 -20.87
C THR A 221 3.37 29.82 -21.10
N SER A 222 4.37 30.70 -21.13
CA SER A 222 5.78 30.28 -21.30
C SER A 222 6.40 29.68 -20.02
N GLU A 223 5.73 29.80 -18.87
CA GLU A 223 6.19 29.21 -17.62
C GLU A 223 5.90 27.70 -17.59
N PRO A 224 6.88 26.86 -17.22
CA PRO A 224 6.67 25.43 -17.09
C PRO A 224 5.74 25.14 -15.91
N VAL A 225 4.69 24.38 -16.17
CA VAL A 225 3.73 23.90 -15.15
C VAL A 225 4.42 22.87 -14.25
N LEU A 226 5.22 21.99 -14.87
CA LEU A 226 5.98 20.95 -14.17
C LEU A 226 7.34 20.79 -14.83
N ALA A 227 8.39 20.65 -14.03
CA ALA A 227 9.66 20.16 -14.53
C ALA A 227 10.07 18.89 -13.77
N ALA A 228 10.70 17.98 -14.49
CA ALA A 228 11.22 16.74 -13.96
C ALA A 228 12.64 16.51 -14.46
N LEU A 229 13.41 15.84 -13.60
CA LEU A 229 14.80 15.50 -13.84
C LEU A 229 14.91 13.98 -13.96
N ILE A 230 15.44 13.48 -15.06
CA ILE A 230 15.65 12.05 -15.29
C ILE A 230 17.14 11.79 -15.36
N ASN A 231 17.64 11.04 -14.39
CA ASN A 231 18.99 10.53 -14.43
C ASN A 231 19.00 9.32 -15.35
N MET A 232 19.71 9.42 -16.47
CA MET A 232 19.83 8.29 -17.39
C MET A 232 20.78 7.24 -16.79
N PRO A 233 20.44 5.95 -16.90
CA PRO A 233 21.33 4.89 -16.46
C PRO A 233 22.60 4.90 -17.32
N PRO A 234 23.76 4.53 -16.74
CA PRO A 234 24.98 4.34 -17.50
C PRO A 234 24.81 3.21 -18.52
N MET A 235 25.42 3.35 -19.70
CA MET A 235 25.52 2.24 -20.66
C MET A 235 26.31 1.08 -20.03
N GLU A 236 25.81 -0.15 -20.15
CA GLU A 236 26.61 -1.34 -19.86
C GLU A 236 27.49 -1.67 -21.08
N PRO A 237 28.77 -2.04 -20.88
CA PRO A 237 29.64 -2.44 -21.98
C PRO A 237 29.09 -3.69 -22.65
N ILE A 238 29.02 -3.66 -23.98
CA ILE A 238 28.64 -4.82 -24.77
C ILE A 238 29.79 -5.83 -24.68
N PHE A 239 29.63 -6.89 -23.91
CA PHE A 239 30.55 -8.03 -23.94
C PHE A 239 30.37 -8.75 -25.27
N THR A 240 31.20 -8.44 -26.26
CA THR A 240 31.39 -9.34 -27.39
C THR A 240 32.18 -10.54 -26.88
N ASP A 241 31.50 -11.65 -26.64
CA ASP A 241 32.14 -12.96 -26.51
C ASP A 241 32.84 -13.25 -27.84
N SER A 242 34.13 -12.91 -27.91
CA SER A 242 35.00 -13.38 -28.97
C SER A 242 35.22 -14.87 -28.75
N ALA A 243 34.28 -15.68 -29.23
CA ALA A 243 34.51 -17.10 -29.47
C ALA A 243 35.68 -17.21 -30.46
N GLN A 244 36.84 -17.55 -29.92
CA GLN A 244 38.02 -17.93 -30.69
C GLN A 244 37.67 -19.20 -31.47
N VAL A 245 37.74 -19.13 -32.80
CA VAL A 245 37.78 -20.27 -33.73
C VAL A 245 39.21 -20.43 -34.21
#